data_AF-A0A8B7DKC3-F1
#
_entry.id   AF-A0A8B7DKC3-F1
#
_cell.length_a   1.000
_cell.length_b   1.000
_cell.length_c   1.000
_cell.angle_alpha   90.00
_cell.angle_beta   90.00
_cell.angle_gamma   90.00
#
_symmetry.space_group_name_H-M   'P 1'
#
loop_
_entity.id
_entity.type
_entity.pdbx_description
1 polymer ?
#
loop_
_entity_poly.entity_id
_entity_poly.type
_entity_poly.pdbx_seq_one_letter_code
_entity_poly.pdbx_strand_id
1 'polypeptide(L)'
;MAESEGMCETQNTNTVLKTTISDRVYNFLIIIFEYIFKFWFLVFFMIVWFLREPIKLADASNTVIMFLSTLTPKFYVALTATSSFLSGLILIFDWWYFCKYGSSFIEYFSVSYFGPFLGLIPNQQNTKQLIAECKVWRNPMSLLRGAEYQRLKWALNLQPLTEYDLLLSEKDHLSFFTCSTDKINGRPGDYKMLKAFKEKEKDKRISMAHEALSISQSKCATAFVLLAEEEATTIEEAENLFKQALKASENNLRQYNSLSADEEAEICHRRDTNVHVYVKRRLAMCARKLGRTKDAVKTMKDLLKEHPFLSVLNIHENLIEALLEMQAYSEVQQVLTKYDDISLPKSATICYTAALLKARAVADKFSPDVAAKRGLNPAEISAVEAIHRAVEFNPHVPKYLLEEKALILPPEHILKRGDSEAVAYAFFHLQYWKRIEGALTLLDCTWKGS
;
A
#
# COMPACT_ATOMS: atom_id res chain seq x y z
N MET A 1 -5.61 58.79 18.53
CA MET A 1 -4.37 58.02 18.76
C MET A 1 -4.23 57.64 20.25
N ALA A 2 -5.28 57.12 20.88
CA ALA A 2 -5.19 56.62 22.26
C ALA A 2 -6.24 55.53 22.63
N GLU A 3 -7.23 55.23 21.78
CA GLU A 3 -8.30 54.26 22.13
C GLU A 3 -8.21 52.89 21.44
N SER A 4 -7.38 52.70 20.39
CA SER A 4 -7.32 51.40 19.69
C SER A 4 -6.21 50.45 20.16
N GLU A 5 -5.22 50.93 20.94
CA GLU A 5 -4.15 50.09 21.48
C GLU A 5 -4.61 49.29 22.71
N GLY A 6 -5.54 49.83 23.52
CA GLY A 6 -6.07 49.14 24.70
C GLY A 6 -6.95 47.91 24.39
N MET A 7 -7.52 47.81 23.17
CA MET A 7 -8.45 46.74 22.82
C MET A 7 -7.75 45.48 22.28
N CYS A 8 -6.52 45.61 21.77
CA CYS A 8 -5.74 44.48 21.23
C CYS A 8 -4.92 43.78 22.33
N GLU A 9 -4.34 44.52 23.28
CA GLU A 9 -3.67 43.93 24.46
C GLU A 9 -4.64 43.21 25.40
N THR A 10 -5.87 43.73 25.56
CA THR A 10 -6.92 43.06 26.35
C THR A 10 -7.44 41.78 25.70
N GLN A 11 -7.48 41.67 24.37
CA GLN A 11 -7.88 40.42 23.71
C GLN A 11 -6.81 39.32 23.81
N ASN A 12 -5.53 39.68 23.66
CA ASN A 12 -4.44 38.70 23.68
C ASN A 12 -4.13 38.19 25.09
N THR A 13 -4.24 39.06 26.11
CA THR A 13 -4.20 38.64 27.51
C THR A 13 -5.39 37.74 27.87
N ASN A 14 -6.59 38.02 27.37
CA ASN A 14 -7.78 37.19 27.62
C ASN A 14 -7.71 35.79 26.95
N THR A 15 -7.08 35.63 25.79
CA THR A 15 -6.88 34.31 25.15
C THR A 15 -5.81 33.48 25.83
N VAL A 16 -4.70 34.10 26.28
CA VAL A 16 -3.66 33.43 27.07
C VAL A 16 -4.19 33.08 28.48
N LEU A 17 -4.99 33.94 29.10
CA LEU A 17 -5.68 33.62 30.36
C LEU A 17 -6.67 32.48 30.17
N LYS A 18 -7.47 32.48 29.09
CA LYS A 18 -8.47 31.42 28.82
C LYS A 18 -7.85 30.05 28.58
N THR A 19 -6.74 29.96 27.87
CA THR A 19 -6.01 28.70 27.64
C THR A 19 -5.38 28.20 28.93
N THR A 20 -4.73 29.08 29.71
CA THR A 20 -4.14 28.71 31.00
C THR A 20 -5.21 28.32 32.04
N ILE A 21 -6.37 28.97 32.06
CA ILE A 21 -7.51 28.61 32.91
C ILE A 21 -8.13 27.29 32.46
N SER A 22 -8.27 27.06 31.15
CA SER A 22 -8.78 25.80 30.59
C SER A 22 -7.91 24.60 30.98
N ASP A 23 -6.59 24.73 30.89
CA ASP A 23 -5.66 23.65 31.25
C ASP A 23 -5.64 23.38 32.77
N ARG A 24 -5.79 24.44 33.59
CA ARG A 24 -5.93 24.27 35.05
C ARG A 24 -7.25 23.62 35.42
N VAL A 25 -8.35 23.97 34.75
CA VAL A 25 -9.67 23.35 34.96
C VAL A 25 -9.65 21.89 34.51
N TYR A 26 -9.02 21.58 33.38
CA TYR A 26 -8.88 20.21 32.88
C TYR A 26 -8.07 19.34 33.86
N ASN A 27 -6.91 19.83 34.32
CA ASN A 27 -6.11 19.11 35.32
C ASN A 27 -6.85 18.96 36.66
N PHE A 28 -7.61 19.98 37.08
CA PHE A 28 -8.44 19.89 38.29
C PHE A 28 -9.57 18.86 38.16
N LEU A 29 -10.20 18.77 36.99
CA LEU A 29 -11.23 17.75 36.71
C LEU A 29 -10.66 16.34 36.68
N ILE A 30 -9.45 16.13 36.14
CA ILE A 30 -8.75 14.83 36.19
C ILE A 30 -8.51 14.40 37.63
N ILE A 31 -8.00 15.32 38.46
CA ILE A 31 -7.73 15.04 39.88
C ILE A 31 -9.03 14.69 40.61
N ILE A 32 -10.12 15.44 40.39
CA ILE A 32 -11.43 15.13 40.95
C ILE A 32 -11.90 13.74 40.52
N PHE A 33 -11.76 13.41 39.23
CA PHE A 33 -12.19 12.12 38.71
C PHE A 33 -11.37 10.97 39.32
N GLU A 34 -10.07 11.16 39.52
CA GLU A 34 -9.20 10.19 40.20
C GLU A 34 -9.64 9.95 41.65
N TYR A 35 -10.01 11.00 42.39
CA TYR A 35 -10.53 10.86 43.76
C TYR A 35 -11.92 10.21 43.81
N ILE A 36 -12.81 10.55 42.87
CA ILE A 36 -14.12 9.90 42.74
C ILE A 36 -13.93 8.40 42.44
N PHE A 37 -13.00 8.05 41.56
CA PHE A 37 -12.71 6.67 41.21
C PHE A 37 -12.14 5.87 42.39
N LYS A 38 -11.20 6.46 43.13
CA LYS A 38 -10.67 5.86 44.38
C LYS A 38 -11.76 5.69 45.43
N PHE A 39 -12.64 6.68 45.60
CA PHE A 39 -13.78 6.60 46.51
C PHE A 39 -14.78 5.51 46.09
N TRP A 40 -15.07 5.39 44.79
CA TRP A 40 -15.95 4.36 44.26
C TRP A 40 -15.40 2.95 44.50
N PHE A 41 -14.10 2.73 44.31
CA PHE A 41 -13.44 1.47 44.66
C PHE A 41 -13.52 1.17 46.15
N LEU A 42 -13.34 2.17 47.01
CA LEU A 42 -13.42 2.01 48.46
C LEU A 42 -14.85 1.63 48.89
N VAL A 43 -15.87 2.28 48.31
CA VAL A 43 -17.29 1.93 48.51
C VAL A 43 -17.60 0.53 48.00
N PHE A 44 -17.10 0.16 46.81
CA PHE A 44 -17.27 -1.19 46.25
C PHE A 44 -16.68 -2.26 47.16
N PHE A 45 -15.45 -2.09 47.64
CA PHE A 45 -14.83 -3.03 48.58
C PHE A 45 -15.54 -3.06 49.93
N MET A 46 -16.05 -1.93 50.43
CA MET A 46 -16.88 -1.91 51.64
C MET A 46 -18.19 -2.68 51.43
N ILE A 47 -18.86 -2.52 50.29
CA ILE A 47 -20.08 -3.26 49.95
C ILE A 47 -19.79 -4.77 49.87
N VAL A 48 -18.72 -5.17 49.17
CA VAL A 48 -18.31 -6.58 49.08
C VAL A 48 -17.97 -7.16 50.45
N TRP A 49 -17.31 -6.37 51.32
CA TRP A 49 -16.99 -6.77 52.69
C TRP A 49 -18.24 -6.91 53.56
N PHE A 50 -19.17 -5.95 53.49
CA PHE A 50 -20.44 -5.99 54.24
C PHE A 50 -21.37 -7.11 53.75
N LEU A 51 -21.33 -7.42 52.45
CA LEU A 51 -22.12 -8.48 51.84
C LEU A 51 -21.44 -9.86 51.88
N ARG A 52 -20.24 -9.98 52.47
CA ARG A 52 -19.49 -11.24 52.55
C ARG A 52 -20.22 -12.32 53.37
N GLU A 53 -20.81 -11.92 54.50
CA GLU A 53 -21.61 -12.79 55.38
C GLU A 53 -22.95 -13.22 54.76
N PRO A 54 -23.80 -12.30 54.23
CA PRO A 54 -25.09 -12.69 53.66
C PRO A 54 -25.02 -13.46 52.35
N ILE A 55 -23.95 -13.32 51.54
CA ILE A 55 -23.84 -13.96 50.22
C ILE A 55 -23.22 -15.37 50.30
N LYS A 56 -22.69 -15.81 51.46
CA LYS A 56 -22.06 -17.13 51.62
C LYS A 56 -21.13 -17.49 50.45
N LEU A 57 -20.26 -16.55 50.06
CA LEU A 57 -19.38 -16.70 48.88
C LEU A 57 -18.52 -17.98 48.90
N ALA A 58 -18.20 -18.50 50.09
CA ALA A 58 -17.49 -19.77 50.26
C ALA A 58 -18.35 -21.00 49.88
N ASP A 59 -19.67 -20.95 50.07
CA ASP A 59 -20.57 -22.04 49.68
C ASP A 59 -20.82 -22.02 48.16
N ALA A 60 -20.87 -20.82 47.55
CA ALA A 60 -20.98 -20.66 46.11
C ALA A 60 -19.74 -21.18 45.37
N SER A 61 -18.53 -20.91 45.87
CA SER A 61 -17.29 -21.44 45.27
C SER A 61 -17.21 -22.96 45.39
N ASN A 62 -17.58 -23.52 46.55
CA ASN A 62 -17.61 -24.97 46.75
C ASN A 62 -18.65 -25.67 45.84
N THR A 63 -19.79 -25.02 45.58
CA THR A 63 -20.82 -25.55 44.66
C THR A 63 -20.32 -25.57 43.21
N VAL A 64 -19.59 -24.53 42.77
CA VAL A 64 -18.96 -24.49 41.44
C VAL A 64 -17.87 -25.55 41.28
N ILE A 65 -17.05 -25.74 42.32
CA ILE A 65 -16.00 -26.77 42.32
C ILE A 65 -16.62 -28.17 42.28
N MET A 66 -17.67 -28.43 43.07
CA MET A 66 -18.39 -29.71 43.01
C MET A 66 -19.04 -29.93 41.63
N PHE A 67 -19.67 -28.90 41.05
CA PHE A 67 -20.26 -28.99 39.71
C PHE A 67 -19.22 -29.35 38.64
N LEU A 68 -18.06 -28.69 38.65
CA LEU A 68 -16.94 -29.00 37.73
C LEU A 68 -16.40 -30.41 37.94
N SER A 69 -16.34 -30.89 39.19
CA SER A 69 -15.89 -32.26 39.50
C SER A 69 -16.89 -33.36 39.13
N THR A 70 -18.16 -33.00 38.88
CA THR A 70 -19.24 -33.93 38.50
C THR A 70 -19.43 -34.02 36.98
N LEU A 71 -18.71 -33.20 36.20
CA LEU A 71 -18.78 -33.24 34.73
C LEU A 71 -18.15 -34.53 34.21
N THR A 72 -19.00 -35.43 33.71
CA THR A 72 -18.58 -36.73 33.20
C THR A 72 -17.70 -36.60 31.94
N PRO A 73 -16.82 -37.57 31.64
CA PRO A 73 -16.00 -37.57 30.42
C PRO A 73 -16.80 -37.38 29.13
N LYS A 74 -18.07 -37.82 29.10
CA LYS A 74 -18.99 -37.62 27.98
C LYS A 74 -19.30 -36.14 27.71
N PHE A 75 -19.35 -35.31 28.75
CA PHE A 75 -19.54 -33.86 28.59
C PHE A 75 -18.30 -33.20 27.99
N TYR A 76 -17.09 -33.59 28.43
CA TYR A 76 -15.85 -33.07 27.85
C TYR A 76 -15.71 -33.44 26.37
N VAL A 77 -16.05 -34.68 26.00
CA VAL A 77 -16.07 -35.12 24.60
C VAL A 77 -17.12 -34.34 23.79
N ALA A 78 -18.31 -34.11 24.33
CA ALA A 78 -19.34 -33.31 23.67
C ALA A 78 -18.91 -31.83 23.50
N LEU A 79 -18.23 -31.26 24.50
CA LEU A 79 -17.72 -29.89 24.45
C LEU A 79 -16.56 -29.74 23.45
N THR A 80 -15.65 -30.71 23.39
CA THR A 80 -14.59 -30.70 22.37
C THR A 80 -15.18 -30.86 20.99
N ALA A 81 -16.11 -31.79 20.80
CA ALA A 81 -16.77 -32.01 19.50
C ALA A 81 -17.53 -30.77 19.01
N THR A 82 -18.27 -30.08 19.88
CA THR A 82 -18.98 -28.84 19.50
C THR A 82 -18.01 -27.69 19.23
N SER A 83 -16.94 -27.55 20.04
CA SER A 83 -15.92 -26.53 19.80
C SER A 83 -15.15 -26.74 18.49
N SER A 84 -14.81 -27.99 18.15
CA SER A 84 -14.12 -28.33 16.90
C SER A 84 -15.03 -28.15 15.69
N PHE A 85 -16.31 -28.50 15.82
CA PHE A 85 -17.29 -28.29 14.75
C PHE A 85 -17.51 -26.81 14.48
N LEU A 86 -17.68 -26.00 15.53
CA LEU A 86 -17.83 -24.55 15.41
C LEU A 86 -16.56 -23.92 14.82
N SER A 87 -15.38 -24.33 15.28
CA SER A 87 -14.09 -23.85 14.75
C SER A 87 -13.93 -24.20 13.26
N GLY A 88 -14.34 -25.40 12.85
CA GLY A 88 -14.33 -25.82 11.45
C GLY A 88 -15.28 -24.99 10.57
N LEU A 89 -16.49 -24.70 11.05
CA LEU A 89 -17.45 -23.83 10.36
C LEU A 89 -16.92 -22.41 10.18
N ILE A 90 -16.33 -21.84 11.24
CA ILE A 90 -15.72 -20.51 11.20
C ILE A 90 -14.57 -20.50 10.19
N LEU A 91 -13.73 -21.54 10.15
CA LEU A 91 -12.61 -21.63 9.21
C LEU A 91 -13.07 -21.74 7.75
N ILE A 92 -14.12 -22.52 7.47
CA ILE A 92 -14.71 -22.62 6.12
C ILE A 92 -15.29 -21.26 5.68
N PHE A 93 -15.99 -20.57 6.59
CA PHE A 93 -16.53 -19.25 6.31
C PHE A 93 -15.42 -18.22 6.09
N ASP A 94 -14.38 -18.23 6.92
CA ASP A 94 -13.23 -17.33 6.81
C ASP A 94 -12.46 -17.57 5.51
N TRP A 95 -12.29 -18.83 5.11
CA TRP A 95 -11.71 -19.21 3.82
C TRP A 95 -12.55 -18.72 2.64
N TRP A 96 -13.86 -18.93 2.66
CA TRP A 96 -14.76 -18.43 1.63
C TRP A 96 -14.73 -16.90 1.53
N TYR A 97 -14.75 -16.21 2.69
CA TYR A 97 -14.67 -14.76 2.76
C TYR A 97 -13.32 -14.26 2.23
N PHE A 98 -12.21 -14.90 2.58
CA PHE A 98 -10.88 -14.59 2.08
C PHE A 98 -10.78 -14.77 0.57
N CYS A 99 -11.32 -15.85 0.00
CA CYS A 99 -11.34 -16.06 -1.45
C CYS A 99 -12.14 -14.98 -2.20
N LYS A 100 -13.20 -14.44 -1.58
CA LYS A 100 -14.08 -13.45 -2.20
C LYS A 100 -13.59 -12.00 -2.05
N TYR A 101 -13.00 -11.66 -0.90
CA TYR A 101 -12.66 -10.28 -0.52
C TYR A 101 -11.16 -10.05 -0.30
N GLY A 102 -10.33 -11.10 -0.36
CA GLY A 102 -8.86 -11.00 -0.24
C GLY A 102 -8.33 -10.66 1.15
N SER A 103 -9.15 -10.77 2.21
CA SER A 103 -8.78 -10.53 3.61
C SER A 103 -9.54 -11.48 4.56
N SER A 104 -8.95 -11.85 5.71
CA SER A 104 -9.59 -12.74 6.70
C SER A 104 -10.65 -11.98 7.51
N PHE A 105 -11.82 -12.58 7.66
CA PHE A 105 -12.92 -12.09 8.48
C PHE A 105 -12.60 -12.18 9.97
N ILE A 106 -11.97 -13.27 10.43
CA ILE A 106 -11.58 -13.45 11.84
C ILE A 106 -10.53 -12.40 12.23
N GLU A 107 -9.56 -12.13 11.36
CA GLU A 107 -8.54 -11.12 11.58
C GLU A 107 -9.17 -9.72 11.67
N TYR A 108 -10.10 -9.40 10.76
CA TYR A 108 -10.87 -8.16 10.80
C TYR A 108 -11.68 -8.01 12.09
N PHE A 109 -12.39 -9.07 12.50
CA PHE A 109 -13.26 -9.06 13.68
C PHE A 109 -12.45 -9.04 14.98
N SER A 110 -11.41 -9.85 15.09
CA SER A 110 -10.59 -9.95 16.31
C SER A 110 -9.94 -8.61 16.67
N VAL A 111 -9.38 -7.91 15.69
CA VAL A 111 -8.75 -6.60 15.91
C VAL A 111 -9.79 -5.51 16.17
N SER A 112 -10.97 -5.59 15.56
CA SER A 112 -12.05 -4.61 15.76
C SER A 112 -12.69 -4.69 17.15
N TYR A 113 -12.81 -5.88 17.74
CA TYR A 113 -13.55 -6.09 18.99
C TYR A 113 -12.65 -6.38 20.20
N PHE A 114 -11.49 -7.02 20.04
CA PHE A 114 -10.54 -7.26 21.15
C PHE A 114 -9.45 -6.20 21.26
N GLY A 115 -9.19 -5.41 20.21
CA GLY A 115 -8.25 -4.29 20.22
C GLY A 115 -8.47 -3.28 21.37
N PRO A 116 -9.72 -2.85 21.65
CA PRO A 116 -10.03 -1.92 22.75
C PRO A 116 -9.65 -2.45 24.14
N PHE A 117 -9.65 -3.77 24.35
CA PHE A 117 -9.35 -4.39 25.64
C PHE A 117 -7.83 -4.50 25.92
N LEU A 118 -7.00 -4.40 24.88
CA LEU A 118 -5.53 -4.45 24.95
C LEU A 118 -4.87 -3.05 25.00
N GLY A 119 -5.66 -1.99 25.19
CA GLY A 119 -5.14 -0.61 25.23
C GLY A 119 -4.70 -0.05 23.87
N LEU A 120 -4.99 -0.76 22.78
CA LEU A 120 -4.87 -0.22 21.43
C LEU A 120 -6.16 0.56 21.14
N ILE A 121 -6.12 1.88 21.22
CA ILE A 121 -7.14 2.72 20.58
C ILE A 121 -6.62 3.10 19.20
N PRO A 122 -7.08 2.47 18.11
CA PRO A 122 -7.02 3.08 16.80
C PRO A 122 -8.42 3.28 16.21
N ASN A 123 -8.61 4.46 15.63
CA ASN A 123 -9.66 4.73 14.64
C ASN A 123 -9.64 3.65 13.55
N GLN A 124 -10.80 3.24 13.02
CA GLN A 124 -10.95 2.19 11.99
C GLN A 124 -10.06 2.36 10.73
N GLN A 125 -9.54 3.56 10.48
CA GLN A 125 -8.57 3.84 9.40
C GLN A 125 -7.14 3.37 9.72
N ASN A 126 -6.71 3.42 10.99
CA ASN A 126 -5.35 3.04 11.41
C ASN A 126 -5.12 1.52 11.41
N THR A 127 -6.17 0.71 11.56
CA THR A 127 -6.06 -0.76 11.58
C THR A 127 -5.71 -1.34 10.20
N LYS A 128 -6.29 -0.80 9.12
CA LYS A 128 -5.89 -1.14 7.74
C LYS A 128 -4.48 -0.63 7.40
N GLN A 129 -4.06 0.46 8.04
CA GLN A 129 -2.78 1.11 7.83
C GLN A 129 -1.62 0.31 8.44
N LEU A 130 -1.76 -0.15 9.68
CA LEU A 130 -0.78 -0.99 10.38
C LEU A 130 -0.53 -2.35 9.68
N ILE A 131 -1.58 -2.96 9.12
CA ILE A 131 -1.44 -4.22 8.35
C ILE A 131 -0.79 -3.96 6.96
N ALA A 132 -1.02 -2.79 6.37
CA ALA A 132 -0.39 -2.38 5.12
C ALA A 132 1.09 -1.97 5.28
N GLU A 133 1.49 -1.55 6.49
CA GLU A 133 2.84 -1.09 6.85
C GLU A 133 3.89 -2.21 6.87
N CYS A 134 3.51 -3.45 7.19
CA CYS A 134 4.44 -4.60 7.20
C CYS A 134 4.40 -5.43 5.91
N LYS A 135 3.49 -5.12 4.98
CA LYS A 135 3.34 -5.86 3.73
C LYS A 135 4.28 -5.29 2.68
N VAL A 136 5.04 -6.19 2.04
CA VAL A 136 5.86 -5.86 0.88
C VAL A 136 4.99 -5.88 -0.38
N TRP A 137 5.09 -4.85 -1.21
CA TRP A 137 4.30 -4.65 -2.42
C TRP A 137 5.20 -4.59 -3.63
N ARG A 138 4.71 -5.04 -4.78
CA ARG A 138 5.42 -4.83 -6.04
C ARG A 138 5.54 -3.34 -6.33
N ASN A 139 6.75 -2.89 -6.66
CA ASN A 139 7.02 -1.51 -7.05
C ASN A 139 6.30 -1.21 -8.39
N PRO A 140 5.34 -0.26 -8.39
CA PRO A 140 4.63 0.13 -9.61
C PRO A 140 5.54 0.76 -10.66
N MET A 141 6.73 1.18 -10.27
CA MET A 141 7.71 1.82 -11.14
C MET A 141 8.93 0.93 -11.40
N SER A 142 8.86 -0.36 -11.03
CA SER A 142 9.95 -1.32 -11.20
C SER A 142 10.59 -1.28 -12.59
N LEU A 143 11.92 -1.25 -12.60
CA LEU A 143 12.73 -1.23 -13.81
C LEU A 143 12.61 -2.57 -14.58
N LEU A 144 12.97 -2.57 -15.86
CA LEU A 144 13.09 -3.79 -16.67
C LEU A 144 14.36 -4.56 -16.28
N ARG A 145 14.25 -5.85 -15.95
CA ARG A 145 15.41 -6.61 -15.42
C ARG A 145 16.58 -6.64 -16.38
N GLY A 146 16.35 -7.02 -17.63
CA GLY A 146 17.38 -7.10 -18.66
C GLY A 146 17.81 -5.72 -19.17
N ALA A 147 16.87 -4.82 -19.44
CA ALA A 147 17.20 -3.56 -20.09
C ALA A 147 17.78 -2.50 -19.13
N GLU A 148 17.44 -2.58 -17.84
CA GLU A 148 17.77 -1.54 -16.86
C GLU A 148 18.55 -2.08 -15.65
N TYR A 149 18.01 -3.04 -14.89
CA TYR A 149 18.70 -3.56 -13.69
C TYR A 149 20.05 -4.22 -14.04
N GLN A 150 20.08 -5.02 -15.10
CA GLN A 150 21.26 -5.74 -15.57
C GLN A 150 22.43 -4.81 -15.91
N ARG A 151 22.18 -3.52 -16.21
CA ARG A 151 23.24 -2.53 -16.44
C ARG A 151 24.14 -2.37 -15.22
N LEU A 152 23.61 -2.50 -14.00
CA LEU A 152 24.41 -2.48 -12.78
C LEU A 152 25.41 -3.63 -12.73
N LYS A 153 24.96 -4.84 -13.12
CA LYS A 153 25.83 -6.01 -13.20
C LYS A 153 26.90 -5.85 -14.26
N TRP A 154 26.58 -5.28 -15.42
CA TRP A 154 27.59 -5.01 -16.46
C TRP A 154 28.61 -3.95 -16.05
N ALA A 155 28.17 -2.90 -15.35
CA ALA A 155 29.03 -1.80 -14.96
C ALA A 155 29.91 -2.12 -13.74
N LEU A 156 29.35 -2.79 -12.73
CA LEU A 156 29.98 -2.95 -11.41
C LEU A 156 30.16 -4.41 -10.97
N ASN A 157 29.70 -5.38 -11.77
CA ASN A 157 29.66 -6.80 -11.40
C ASN A 157 28.86 -7.09 -10.10
N LEU A 158 27.87 -6.25 -9.80
CA LEU A 158 26.97 -6.40 -8.67
C LEU A 158 25.61 -6.93 -9.12
N GLN A 159 25.03 -7.85 -8.36
CA GLN A 159 23.67 -8.32 -8.63
C GLN A 159 22.68 -7.20 -8.26
N PRO A 160 21.80 -6.78 -9.19
CA PRO A 160 20.90 -5.65 -8.95
C PRO A 160 19.71 -5.99 -8.05
N LEU A 161 19.38 -7.28 -7.92
CA LEU A 161 18.23 -7.77 -7.15
C LEU A 161 18.68 -8.85 -6.17
N THR A 162 18.05 -8.88 -5.01
CA THR A 162 18.32 -9.89 -3.99
C THR A 162 17.60 -11.21 -4.31
N GLU A 163 18.02 -12.32 -3.72
CA GLU A 163 17.27 -13.58 -3.80
C GLU A 163 15.85 -13.44 -3.26
N TYR A 164 15.66 -12.56 -2.27
CA TYR A 164 14.35 -12.26 -1.69
C TYR A 164 13.43 -11.54 -2.70
N ASP A 165 13.94 -10.55 -3.43
CA ASP A 165 13.19 -9.88 -4.51
C ASP A 165 12.78 -10.88 -5.60
N LEU A 166 13.72 -11.77 -6.00
CA LEU A 166 13.44 -12.79 -7.01
C LEU A 166 12.35 -13.77 -6.54
N LEU A 167 12.36 -14.16 -5.26
CA LEU A 167 11.32 -15.03 -4.67
C LEU A 167 9.95 -14.33 -4.62
N LEU A 168 9.90 -13.03 -4.32
CA LEU A 168 8.65 -12.26 -4.35
C LEU A 168 8.12 -12.15 -5.78
N SER A 169 8.99 -11.91 -6.76
CA SER A 169 8.61 -11.90 -8.16
C SER A 169 8.14 -13.27 -8.67
N GLU A 170 8.73 -14.38 -8.21
CA GLU A 170 8.19 -15.72 -8.47
C GLU A 170 6.75 -15.84 -7.96
N LYS A 171 6.49 -15.45 -6.70
CA LYS A 171 5.13 -15.50 -6.12
C LYS A 171 4.14 -14.65 -6.92
N ASP A 172 4.55 -13.45 -7.32
CA ASP A 172 3.75 -12.56 -8.16
C ASP A 172 3.47 -13.21 -9.52
N HIS A 173 4.48 -13.74 -10.21
CA HIS A 173 4.30 -14.40 -11.50
C HIS A 173 3.36 -15.60 -11.41
N LEU A 174 3.50 -16.42 -10.38
CA LEU A 174 2.60 -17.55 -10.14
C LEU A 174 1.16 -17.09 -9.89
N SER A 175 0.96 -15.97 -9.17
CA SER A 175 -0.36 -15.41 -8.91
C SER A 175 -1.01 -14.76 -10.14
N PHE A 176 -0.25 -13.99 -10.92
CA PHE A 176 -0.79 -13.23 -12.05
C PHE A 176 -0.86 -14.01 -13.35
N PHE A 177 0.12 -14.85 -13.62
CA PHE A 177 0.39 -15.40 -14.95
C PHE A 177 0.13 -16.90 -15.05
N THR A 178 -0.24 -17.56 -13.95
CA THR A 178 -0.54 -18.99 -13.93
C THR A 178 -1.89 -19.27 -13.30
N CYS A 179 -2.44 -20.44 -13.58
CA CYS A 179 -3.70 -20.90 -13.00
C CYS A 179 -3.74 -22.42 -12.89
N SER A 180 -4.68 -22.95 -12.11
CA SER A 180 -4.82 -24.39 -11.83
C SER A 180 -5.11 -25.24 -13.06
N THR A 181 -5.56 -24.63 -14.15
CA THR A 181 -5.89 -25.27 -15.43
C THR A 181 -4.69 -25.40 -16.37
N ASP A 182 -3.53 -24.82 -16.03
CA ASP A 182 -2.29 -24.93 -16.81
C ASP A 182 -1.72 -26.35 -16.71
N LYS A 183 -2.27 -27.24 -17.53
CA LYS A 183 -1.96 -28.68 -17.58
C LYS A 183 -1.24 -29.01 -18.89
N ILE A 184 -0.38 -30.03 -18.86
CA ILE A 184 0.37 -30.53 -20.03
C ILE A 184 -0.56 -30.82 -21.22
N ASN A 185 -1.71 -31.44 -20.96
CA ASN A 185 -2.63 -31.91 -22.01
C ASN A 185 -3.61 -30.82 -22.52
N GLY A 186 -3.54 -29.59 -22.00
CA GLY A 186 -4.43 -28.48 -22.38
C GLY A 186 -3.69 -27.27 -22.94
N ARG A 187 -2.80 -26.67 -22.13
CA ARG A 187 -1.99 -25.51 -22.49
C ARG A 187 -0.51 -25.82 -22.22
N PRO A 188 0.15 -26.65 -23.06
CA PRO A 188 1.50 -27.15 -22.79
C PRO A 188 2.56 -26.02 -22.69
N GLY A 189 2.40 -24.94 -23.47
CA GLY A 189 3.25 -23.75 -23.36
C GLY A 189 3.12 -23.05 -21.99
N ASP A 190 1.89 -22.88 -21.51
CA ASP A 190 1.63 -22.24 -20.20
C ASP A 190 2.10 -23.13 -19.04
N TYR A 191 1.94 -24.46 -19.15
CA TYR A 191 2.53 -25.40 -18.20
C TYR A 191 4.06 -25.33 -18.16
N LYS A 192 4.72 -25.16 -19.32
CA LYS A 192 6.17 -24.95 -19.40
C LYS A 192 6.54 -23.62 -18.71
N MET A 193 5.77 -22.56 -18.92
CA MET A 193 5.98 -21.28 -18.27
C MET A 193 5.78 -21.32 -16.76
N LEU A 194 4.80 -22.08 -16.25
CA LEU A 194 4.64 -22.34 -14.83
C LEU A 194 5.94 -22.90 -14.20
N LYS A 195 6.63 -23.81 -14.91
CA LYS A 195 7.93 -24.31 -14.45
C LYS A 195 9.04 -23.27 -14.61
N ALA A 196 9.03 -22.50 -15.69
CA ALA A 196 10.01 -21.44 -15.93
C ALA A 196 9.95 -20.38 -14.81
N PHE A 197 8.77 -19.97 -14.35
CA PHE A 197 8.65 -18.99 -13.28
C PHE A 197 9.19 -19.47 -11.92
N LYS A 198 9.29 -20.79 -11.70
CA LYS A 198 9.85 -21.42 -10.49
C LYS A 198 11.35 -21.72 -10.60
N GLU A 199 11.92 -21.59 -11.79
CA GLU A 199 13.34 -21.89 -12.01
C GLU A 199 14.19 -20.73 -11.48
N LYS A 200 15.26 -21.05 -10.76
CA LYS A 200 16.10 -20.07 -10.06
C LYS A 200 17.16 -19.48 -10.99
N GLU A 201 17.68 -20.31 -11.90
CA GLU A 201 18.74 -19.90 -12.82
C GLU A 201 18.17 -19.12 -14.00
N LYS A 202 18.66 -17.89 -14.19
CA LYS A 202 18.19 -16.97 -15.25
C LYS A 202 18.25 -17.61 -16.64
N ASP A 203 19.39 -18.19 -17.00
CA ASP A 203 19.60 -18.72 -18.36
C ASP A 203 18.70 -19.93 -18.64
N LYS A 204 18.43 -20.74 -17.61
CA LYS A 204 17.46 -21.84 -17.70
C LYS A 204 16.04 -21.31 -17.84
N ARG A 205 15.65 -20.27 -17.08
CA ARG A 205 14.34 -19.61 -17.25
C ARG A 205 14.11 -19.13 -18.68
N ILE A 206 15.11 -18.45 -19.25
CA ILE A 206 15.06 -17.93 -20.62
C ILE A 206 14.94 -19.08 -21.64
N SER A 207 15.77 -20.12 -21.51
CA SER A 207 15.68 -21.32 -22.36
C SER A 207 14.28 -21.94 -22.32
N MET A 208 13.69 -22.07 -21.13
CA MET A 208 12.36 -22.63 -20.97
C MET A 208 11.26 -21.77 -21.59
N ALA A 209 11.40 -20.44 -21.61
CA ALA A 209 10.47 -19.55 -22.30
C ALA A 209 10.56 -19.69 -23.82
N HIS A 210 11.77 -19.80 -24.38
CA HIS A 210 11.95 -20.12 -25.81
C HIS A 210 11.35 -21.48 -26.18
N GLU A 211 11.55 -22.50 -25.34
CA GLU A 211 10.89 -23.80 -25.52
C GLU A 211 9.37 -23.68 -25.46
N ALA A 212 8.81 -22.89 -24.54
CA ALA A 212 7.36 -22.65 -24.49
C ALA A 212 6.82 -21.99 -25.77
N LEU A 213 7.57 -21.05 -26.36
CA LEU A 213 7.25 -20.44 -27.65
C LEU A 213 7.32 -21.45 -28.80
N SER A 214 8.30 -22.37 -28.79
CA SER A 214 8.40 -23.42 -29.81
C SER A 214 7.19 -24.37 -29.80
N ILE A 215 6.54 -24.55 -28.64
CA ILE A 215 5.34 -25.38 -28.47
C ILE A 215 4.07 -24.64 -28.92
N SER A 216 3.89 -23.39 -28.50
CA SER A 216 2.64 -22.65 -28.70
C SER A 216 2.85 -21.13 -28.76
N GLN A 217 3.60 -20.67 -29.76
CA GLN A 217 3.96 -19.26 -29.96
C GLN A 217 2.76 -18.31 -29.94
N SER A 218 1.63 -18.69 -30.57
CA SER A 218 0.47 -17.81 -30.72
C SER A 218 -0.37 -17.62 -29.46
N LYS A 219 -0.19 -18.48 -28.44
CA LYS A 219 -0.99 -18.48 -27.19
C LYS A 219 -0.17 -18.22 -25.93
N CYS A 220 1.15 -18.33 -25.97
CA CYS A 220 2.00 -18.21 -24.80
C CYS A 220 2.49 -16.76 -24.59
N ALA A 221 1.56 -15.87 -24.21
CA ALA A 221 1.87 -14.47 -23.95
C ALA A 221 2.87 -14.29 -22.79
N THR A 222 2.83 -15.18 -21.80
CA THR A 222 3.69 -15.14 -20.60
C THR A 222 5.15 -15.45 -20.90
N ALA A 223 5.44 -16.25 -21.94
CA ALA A 223 6.81 -16.46 -22.41
C ALA A 223 7.41 -15.17 -22.96
N PHE A 224 6.69 -14.46 -23.83
CA PHE A 224 7.12 -13.15 -24.30
C PHE A 224 7.30 -12.12 -23.17
N VAL A 225 6.44 -12.16 -22.14
CA VAL A 225 6.63 -11.34 -20.92
C VAL A 225 7.96 -11.67 -20.25
N LEU A 226 8.28 -12.95 -20.02
CA LEU A 226 9.53 -13.33 -19.37
C LEU A 226 10.77 -12.91 -20.19
N LEU A 227 10.73 -13.09 -21.52
CA LEU A 227 11.82 -12.65 -22.39
C LEU A 227 11.96 -11.12 -22.40
N ALA A 228 10.85 -10.38 -22.44
CA ALA A 228 10.87 -8.92 -22.38
C ALA A 228 11.44 -8.39 -21.06
N GLU A 229 11.17 -9.09 -19.95
CA GLU A 229 11.69 -8.73 -18.64
C GLU A 229 13.16 -9.10 -18.48
N GLU A 230 13.61 -10.31 -18.87
CA GLU A 230 14.92 -10.85 -18.48
C GLU A 230 15.97 -10.94 -19.60
N GLU A 231 15.53 -11.13 -20.85
CA GLU A 231 16.43 -11.32 -22.02
C GLU A 231 16.72 -10.00 -22.73
N ALA A 232 15.71 -9.13 -22.88
CA ALA A 232 15.87 -7.84 -23.57
C ALA A 232 16.96 -6.98 -22.92
N THR A 233 17.88 -6.45 -23.73
CA THR A 233 18.99 -5.60 -23.27
C THR A 233 18.72 -4.11 -23.43
N THR A 234 17.71 -3.77 -24.23
CA THR A 234 17.28 -2.38 -24.49
C THR A 234 15.77 -2.22 -24.27
N ILE A 235 15.32 -0.98 -24.12
CA ILE A 235 13.88 -0.67 -23.95
C ILE A 235 13.12 -1.00 -25.23
N GLU A 236 13.74 -0.80 -26.39
CA GLU A 236 13.21 -1.10 -27.72
C GLU A 236 13.00 -2.61 -27.92
N GLU A 237 13.98 -3.43 -27.51
CA GLU A 237 13.86 -4.90 -27.54
C GLU A 237 12.73 -5.37 -26.62
N ALA A 238 12.67 -4.83 -25.39
CA ALA A 238 11.61 -5.14 -24.45
C ALA A 238 10.23 -4.75 -25.01
N GLU A 239 10.11 -3.56 -25.62
CA GLU A 239 8.87 -3.12 -26.25
C GLU A 239 8.44 -4.08 -27.38
N ASN A 240 9.38 -4.52 -28.23
CA ASN A 240 9.08 -5.45 -29.31
C ASN A 240 8.57 -6.80 -28.80
N LEU A 241 9.17 -7.33 -27.74
CA LEU A 241 8.70 -8.56 -27.08
C LEU A 241 7.33 -8.36 -26.42
N PHE A 242 7.10 -7.23 -25.74
CA PHE A 242 5.78 -6.92 -25.19
C PHE A 242 4.71 -6.72 -26.27
N LYS A 243 5.04 -6.22 -27.46
CA LYS A 243 4.09 -6.17 -28.59
C LYS A 243 3.69 -7.56 -29.05
N GLN A 244 4.62 -8.52 -29.05
CA GLN A 244 4.32 -9.92 -29.33
C GLN A 244 3.45 -10.53 -28.21
N ALA A 245 3.76 -10.23 -26.94
CA ALA A 245 2.94 -10.61 -25.80
C ALA A 245 1.52 -10.05 -25.91
N LEU A 246 1.36 -8.80 -26.36
CA LEU A 246 0.06 -8.15 -26.53
C LEU A 246 -0.78 -8.90 -27.55
N LYS A 247 -0.22 -9.18 -28.72
CA LYS A 247 -0.89 -9.95 -29.78
C LYS A 247 -1.33 -11.33 -29.28
N ALA A 248 -0.46 -12.04 -28.55
CA ALA A 248 -0.81 -13.34 -27.97
C ALA A 248 -1.92 -13.22 -26.90
N SER A 249 -1.86 -12.21 -26.02
CA SER A 249 -2.87 -11.99 -24.99
C SER A 249 -4.25 -11.64 -25.57
N GLU A 250 -4.31 -10.81 -26.62
CA GLU A 250 -5.55 -10.47 -27.32
C GLU A 250 -6.16 -11.70 -28.01
N ASN A 251 -5.33 -12.54 -28.63
CA ASN A 251 -5.79 -13.79 -29.23
C ASN A 251 -6.36 -14.76 -28.20
N ASN A 252 -5.80 -14.80 -26.98
CA ASN A 252 -6.34 -15.58 -25.88
C ASN A 252 -7.69 -15.02 -25.44
N LEU A 253 -7.79 -13.70 -25.23
CA LEU A 253 -9.03 -13.05 -24.77
C LEU A 253 -10.19 -13.20 -25.76
N ARG A 254 -9.93 -13.15 -27.07
CA ARG A 254 -10.96 -13.33 -28.11
C ARG A 254 -11.67 -14.69 -28.04
N GLN A 255 -11.03 -15.71 -27.47
CA GLN A 255 -11.60 -17.06 -27.37
C GLN A 255 -12.78 -17.13 -26.37
N TYR A 256 -12.89 -16.16 -25.46
CA TYR A 256 -13.94 -16.15 -24.43
C TYR A 256 -15.23 -15.45 -24.84
N ASN A 257 -15.25 -14.75 -25.98
CA ASN A 257 -16.45 -14.06 -26.49
C ASN A 257 -17.58 -15.03 -26.90
N SER A 258 -17.31 -16.33 -26.97
CA SER A 258 -18.24 -17.37 -27.46
C SER A 258 -18.37 -18.58 -26.53
N LEU A 259 -17.88 -18.52 -25.29
CA LEU A 259 -17.83 -19.67 -24.37
C LEU A 259 -18.95 -19.65 -23.31
N SER A 260 -19.46 -20.83 -22.98
CA SER A 260 -20.37 -21.08 -21.85
C SER A 260 -19.67 -20.89 -20.50
N ALA A 261 -20.44 -20.57 -19.45
CA ALA A 261 -19.97 -20.34 -18.09
C ALA A 261 -19.47 -21.63 -17.39
N ASP A 262 -18.27 -22.09 -17.77
CA ASP A 262 -17.51 -23.12 -17.07
C ASP A 262 -16.50 -22.47 -16.11
N GLU A 263 -16.33 -23.05 -14.92
CA GLU A 263 -15.46 -22.52 -13.86
C GLU A 263 -13.98 -22.52 -14.29
N GLU A 264 -13.53 -23.56 -15.01
CA GLU A 264 -12.17 -23.62 -15.56
C GLU A 264 -11.93 -22.52 -16.61
N ALA A 265 -12.95 -22.19 -17.43
CA ALA A 265 -12.88 -21.12 -18.42
C ALA A 265 -12.79 -19.73 -17.75
N GLU A 266 -13.53 -19.49 -16.66
CA GLU A 266 -13.46 -18.24 -15.91
C GLU A 266 -12.08 -18.02 -15.27
N ILE A 267 -11.49 -19.07 -14.69
CA ILE A 267 -10.14 -19.04 -14.13
C ILE A 267 -9.10 -18.67 -15.20
N CYS A 268 -9.19 -19.29 -16.39
CA CYS A 268 -8.30 -18.97 -17.51
C CYS A 268 -8.50 -17.53 -18.00
N HIS A 269 -9.75 -17.09 -18.14
CA HIS A 269 -10.09 -15.74 -18.58
C HIS A 269 -9.51 -14.68 -17.63
N ARG A 270 -9.62 -14.90 -16.30
CA ARG A 270 -9.02 -14.02 -15.29
C ARG A 270 -7.49 -13.95 -15.44
N ARG A 271 -6.82 -15.09 -15.59
CA ARG A 271 -5.37 -15.14 -15.82
C ARG A 271 -4.97 -14.42 -17.10
N ASP A 272 -5.63 -14.68 -18.22
CA ASP A 272 -5.32 -14.04 -19.50
C ASP A 272 -5.62 -12.53 -19.47
N THR A 273 -6.64 -12.10 -18.72
CA THR A 273 -6.90 -10.68 -18.44
C THR A 273 -5.76 -10.04 -17.64
N ASN A 274 -5.28 -10.70 -16.58
CA ASN A 274 -4.14 -10.21 -15.79
C ASN A 274 -2.89 -10.03 -16.65
N VAL A 275 -2.59 -11.01 -17.51
CA VAL A 275 -1.46 -10.94 -18.46
C VAL A 275 -1.66 -9.77 -19.42
N HIS A 276 -2.85 -9.62 -20.00
CA HIS A 276 -3.15 -8.54 -20.94
C HIS A 276 -2.94 -7.14 -20.33
N VAL A 277 -3.48 -6.91 -19.12
CA VAL A 277 -3.33 -5.65 -18.39
C VAL A 277 -1.86 -5.39 -18.03
N TYR A 278 -1.14 -6.43 -17.57
CA TYR A 278 0.30 -6.32 -17.29
C TYR A 278 1.08 -5.89 -18.53
N VAL A 279 0.83 -6.53 -19.68
CA VAL A 279 1.51 -6.21 -20.94
C VAL A 279 1.21 -4.80 -21.40
N LYS A 280 -0.06 -4.36 -21.43
CA LYS A 280 -0.43 -2.98 -21.81
C LYS A 280 0.24 -1.96 -20.88
N ARG A 281 0.31 -2.23 -19.58
CA ARG A 281 1.03 -1.39 -18.61
C ARG A 281 2.52 -1.31 -18.93
N ARG A 282 3.21 -2.45 -19.16
CA ARG A 282 4.64 -2.45 -19.49
C ARG A 282 4.93 -1.78 -20.82
N LEU A 283 4.06 -1.91 -21.82
CA LEU A 283 4.15 -1.15 -23.07
C LEU A 283 4.04 0.36 -22.83
N ALA A 284 3.12 0.80 -21.98
CA ALA A 284 3.01 2.22 -21.62
C ALA A 284 4.29 2.72 -20.91
N MET A 285 4.89 1.91 -20.03
CA MET A 285 6.18 2.23 -19.41
C MET A 285 7.31 2.33 -20.44
N CYS A 286 7.39 1.41 -21.40
CA CYS A 286 8.36 1.46 -22.49
C CYS A 286 8.14 2.71 -23.37
N ALA A 287 6.89 3.00 -23.75
CA ALA A 287 6.54 4.17 -24.55
C ALA A 287 7.01 5.47 -23.89
N ARG A 288 6.76 5.63 -22.58
CA ARG A 288 7.26 6.78 -21.80
C ARG A 288 8.79 6.86 -21.84
N LYS A 289 9.48 5.77 -21.54
CA LYS A 289 10.96 5.72 -21.55
C LYS A 289 11.56 6.03 -22.93
N LEU A 290 10.82 5.77 -24.00
CA LEU A 290 11.16 6.10 -25.39
C LEU A 290 10.68 7.50 -25.83
N GLY A 291 10.24 8.36 -24.89
CA GLY A 291 9.79 9.73 -25.16
C GLY A 291 8.38 9.86 -25.74
N ARG A 292 7.64 8.76 -25.91
CA ARG A 292 6.23 8.74 -26.33
C ARG A 292 5.28 8.87 -25.13
N THR A 293 5.49 9.89 -24.32
CA THR A 293 4.79 10.08 -23.04
C THR A 293 3.28 10.28 -23.21
N LYS A 294 2.84 10.92 -24.30
CA LYS A 294 1.41 11.07 -24.64
C LYS A 294 0.70 9.72 -24.86
N ASP A 295 1.37 8.80 -25.57
CA ASP A 295 0.83 7.46 -25.82
C ASP A 295 0.75 6.66 -24.52
N ALA A 296 1.77 6.77 -23.66
CA ALA A 296 1.80 6.15 -22.34
C ALA A 296 0.63 6.62 -21.47
N VAL A 297 0.39 7.94 -21.38
CA VAL A 297 -0.74 8.53 -20.65
C VAL A 297 -2.07 8.01 -21.17
N LYS A 298 -2.25 7.97 -22.50
CA LYS A 298 -3.48 7.44 -23.12
C LYS A 298 -3.71 5.99 -22.71
N THR A 299 -2.71 5.12 -22.88
CA THR A 299 -2.83 3.69 -22.53
C THR A 299 -3.13 3.49 -21.04
N MET A 300 -2.48 4.24 -20.14
CA MET A 300 -2.73 4.12 -18.70
C MET A 300 -4.14 4.58 -18.29
N LYS A 301 -4.66 5.65 -18.91
CA LYS A 301 -6.05 6.10 -18.70
C LYS A 301 -7.06 5.07 -19.20
N ASP A 302 -6.81 4.50 -20.38
CA ASP A 302 -7.67 3.47 -20.96
C ASP A 302 -7.73 2.24 -20.04
N LEU A 303 -6.57 1.79 -19.52
CA LEU A 303 -6.51 0.68 -18.56
C LEU A 303 -7.27 0.95 -17.26
N LEU A 304 -7.13 2.15 -16.69
CA LEU A 304 -7.84 2.53 -15.46
C LEU A 304 -9.36 2.63 -15.68
N LYS A 305 -9.80 2.91 -16.91
CA LYS A 305 -11.22 2.95 -17.29
C LYS A 305 -11.78 1.55 -17.54
N GLU A 306 -11.03 0.70 -18.24
CA GLU A 306 -11.41 -0.68 -18.59
C GLU A 306 -11.40 -1.60 -17.36
N HIS A 307 -10.45 -1.40 -16.45
CA HIS A 307 -10.19 -2.30 -15.32
C HIS A 307 -10.04 -1.56 -13.98
N PRO A 308 -11.09 -0.84 -13.51
CA PRO A 308 -11.00 0.01 -12.32
C PRO A 308 -10.68 -0.76 -11.03
N PHE A 309 -10.99 -2.06 -10.97
CA PHE A 309 -10.77 -2.91 -9.79
C PHE A 309 -9.42 -3.65 -9.77
N LEU A 310 -8.62 -3.57 -10.85
CA LEU A 310 -7.28 -4.18 -10.93
C LEU A 310 -6.22 -3.27 -10.27
N SER A 311 -6.51 -2.85 -9.04
CA SER A 311 -5.66 -1.97 -8.22
C SER A 311 -4.28 -2.58 -7.93
N VAL A 312 -4.12 -3.90 -8.06
CA VAL A 312 -2.91 -4.63 -7.70
C VAL A 312 -1.66 -4.15 -8.45
N LEU A 313 -1.81 -3.61 -9.66
CA LEU A 313 -0.69 -3.08 -10.45
C LEU A 313 -0.41 -1.58 -10.20
N ASN A 314 -1.23 -0.90 -9.42
CA ASN A 314 -1.11 0.53 -9.09
C ASN A 314 -0.82 1.43 -10.32
N ILE A 315 -1.54 1.20 -11.43
CA ILE A 315 -1.35 1.91 -12.72
C ILE A 315 -1.44 3.43 -12.57
N HIS A 316 -2.19 3.92 -11.59
CA HIS A 316 -2.31 5.34 -11.29
C HIS A 316 -0.98 6.00 -10.91
N GLU A 317 -0.05 5.28 -10.27
CA GLU A 317 1.28 5.82 -9.96
C GLU A 317 2.12 6.00 -11.22
N ASN A 318 2.03 5.06 -12.17
CA ASN A 318 2.65 5.21 -13.49
C ASN A 318 2.06 6.42 -14.25
N LEU A 319 0.73 6.60 -14.14
CA LEU A 319 0.04 7.72 -14.78
C LEU A 319 0.46 9.07 -14.19
N ILE A 320 0.59 9.16 -12.86
CA ILE A 320 1.06 10.37 -12.17
C ILE A 320 2.45 10.77 -12.68
N GLU A 321 3.39 9.82 -12.75
CA GLU A 321 4.74 10.10 -13.23
C GLU A 321 4.72 10.64 -14.68
N ALA A 322 3.98 9.98 -15.58
CA ALA A 322 3.90 10.41 -16.98
C ALA A 322 3.23 11.79 -17.14
N LEU A 323 2.22 12.10 -16.32
CA LEU A 323 1.56 13.42 -16.32
C LEU A 323 2.48 14.52 -15.75
N LEU A 324 3.26 14.23 -14.70
CA LEU A 324 4.27 15.16 -14.16
C LEU A 324 5.36 15.45 -15.19
N GLU A 325 5.80 14.43 -15.93
CA GLU A 325 6.76 14.58 -17.02
C GLU A 325 6.25 15.59 -18.06
N MET A 326 4.98 15.47 -18.45
CA MET A 326 4.28 16.39 -19.36
C MET A 326 3.89 17.74 -18.75
N GLN A 327 4.12 17.96 -17.45
CA GLN A 327 3.65 19.16 -16.72
C GLN A 327 2.13 19.35 -16.73
N ALA A 328 1.37 18.26 -16.90
CA ALA A 328 -0.09 18.26 -16.90
C ALA A 328 -0.64 18.30 -15.45
N TYR A 329 -0.26 19.32 -14.68
CA TYR A 329 -0.52 19.39 -13.23
C TYR A 329 -2.02 19.36 -12.87
N SER A 330 -2.89 19.91 -13.73
CA SER A 330 -4.34 19.84 -13.55
C SER A 330 -4.86 18.40 -13.62
N GLU A 331 -4.31 17.58 -14.52
CA GLU A 331 -4.65 16.18 -14.66
C GLU A 331 -4.08 15.34 -13.51
N VAL A 332 -2.87 15.66 -13.03
CA VAL A 332 -2.32 15.05 -11.81
C VAL A 332 -3.25 15.30 -10.63
N GLN A 333 -3.74 16.54 -10.47
CA GLN A 333 -4.69 16.88 -9.41
C GLN A 333 -6.00 16.07 -9.52
N GLN A 334 -6.53 15.88 -10.74
CA GLN A 334 -7.72 15.05 -10.95
C GLN A 334 -7.51 13.58 -10.58
N VAL A 335 -6.32 13.04 -10.83
CA VAL A 335 -5.97 11.68 -10.37
C VAL A 335 -5.94 11.66 -8.86
N LEU A 336 -5.22 12.58 -8.20
CA LEU A 336 -5.08 12.62 -6.75
C LEU A 336 -6.41 12.76 -6.00
N THR A 337 -7.34 13.61 -6.48
CA THR A 337 -8.66 13.78 -5.84
C THR A 337 -9.43 12.46 -5.76
N LYS A 338 -9.32 11.57 -6.76
CA LYS A 338 -9.94 10.24 -6.70
C LYS A 338 -9.36 9.35 -5.59
N TYR A 339 -8.12 9.60 -5.16
CA TYR A 339 -7.45 8.84 -4.10
C TYR A 339 -7.53 9.54 -2.73
N ASP A 340 -7.97 10.79 -2.67
CA ASP A 340 -8.31 11.49 -1.42
C ASP A 340 -9.70 11.09 -0.91
N ASP A 341 -10.68 10.91 -1.80
CA ASP A 341 -12.09 10.61 -1.43
C ASP A 341 -12.37 9.12 -1.15
N ILE A 342 -11.53 8.22 -1.66
CA ILE A 342 -11.73 6.76 -1.57
C ILE A 342 -10.77 6.21 -0.50
N SER A 343 -11.23 5.25 0.31
CA SER A 343 -10.42 4.47 1.27
C SER A 343 -9.37 3.53 0.61
N LEU A 344 -8.83 3.92 -0.54
CA LEU A 344 -7.73 3.24 -1.22
C LEU A 344 -6.43 3.42 -0.43
N PRO A 345 -5.52 2.44 -0.50
CA PRO A 345 -4.29 2.50 0.27
C PRO A 345 -3.38 3.60 -0.29
N LYS A 346 -3.03 4.58 0.55
CA LYS A 346 -2.07 5.64 0.23
C LYS A 346 -0.67 5.06 -0.07
N SER A 347 0.12 5.82 -0.82
CA SER A 347 1.53 5.56 -1.13
C SER A 347 2.33 6.84 -1.09
N ALA A 348 3.67 6.74 -1.06
CA ALA A 348 4.54 7.90 -1.11
C ALA A 348 4.29 8.72 -2.39
N THR A 349 4.03 8.06 -3.51
CA THR A 349 3.67 8.70 -4.78
C THR A 349 2.45 9.61 -4.64
N ILE A 350 1.38 9.15 -3.97
CA ILE A 350 0.18 9.97 -3.75
C ILE A 350 0.48 11.14 -2.82
N CYS A 351 1.02 10.86 -1.63
CA CYS A 351 1.20 11.86 -0.58
C CYS A 351 2.20 12.96 -0.98
N TYR A 352 3.37 12.58 -1.48
CA TYR A 352 4.39 13.55 -1.87
C TYR A 352 4.05 14.28 -3.17
N THR A 353 3.33 13.66 -4.11
CA THR A 353 2.88 14.41 -5.30
C THR A 353 1.81 15.44 -4.94
N ALA A 354 0.89 15.12 -4.03
CA ALA A 354 -0.06 16.10 -3.51
C ALA A 354 0.65 17.28 -2.82
N ALA A 355 1.68 16.99 -2.00
CA ALA A 355 2.52 18.01 -1.40
C ALA A 355 3.26 18.86 -2.45
N LEU A 356 3.83 18.24 -3.49
CA LEU A 356 4.51 18.92 -4.60
C LEU A 356 3.58 19.90 -5.33
N LEU A 357 2.33 19.51 -5.62
CA LEU A 357 1.37 20.41 -6.30
C LEU A 357 1.01 21.62 -5.44
N LYS A 358 0.92 21.46 -4.12
CA LYS A 358 0.69 22.57 -3.19
C LYS A 358 1.93 23.46 -3.05
N ALA A 359 3.11 22.85 -2.91
CA ALA A 359 4.38 23.55 -2.89
C ALA A 359 4.56 24.41 -4.15
N ARG A 360 4.25 23.86 -5.34
CA ARG A 360 4.28 24.59 -6.62
C ARG A 360 3.49 25.89 -6.62
N ALA A 361 2.40 25.98 -5.86
CA ALA A 361 1.55 27.17 -5.85
C ALA A 361 2.16 28.35 -5.06
N VAL A 362 3.19 28.09 -4.24
CA VAL A 362 3.76 29.08 -3.32
C VAL A 362 5.29 29.18 -3.36
N ALA A 363 5.97 28.16 -3.90
CA ALA A 363 7.42 27.99 -3.79
C ALA A 363 8.25 29.10 -4.45
N ASP A 364 7.74 29.69 -5.54
CA ASP A 364 8.40 30.79 -6.27
C ASP A 364 8.56 32.07 -5.44
N LYS A 365 7.66 32.27 -4.46
CA LYS A 365 7.61 33.46 -3.59
C LYS A 365 7.94 33.14 -2.13
N PHE A 366 8.18 31.86 -1.83
CA PHE A 366 8.45 31.43 -0.47
C PHE A 366 9.86 31.85 -0.07
N SER A 367 9.96 32.57 1.05
CA SER A 367 11.22 32.90 1.70
C SER A 367 11.09 32.59 3.20
N PRO A 368 11.98 31.76 3.76
CA PRO A 368 11.95 31.44 5.19
C PRO A 368 12.04 32.69 6.08
N ASP A 369 12.91 33.65 5.73
CA ASP A 369 13.09 34.89 6.50
C ASP A 369 11.84 35.77 6.48
N VAL A 370 11.17 35.85 5.33
CA VAL A 370 9.93 36.62 5.20
C VAL A 370 8.80 35.92 5.94
N ALA A 371 8.69 34.60 5.82
CA ALA A 371 7.70 33.80 6.52
C ALA A 371 7.86 33.88 8.04
N ALA A 372 9.10 33.89 8.56
CA ALA A 372 9.38 34.05 9.99
C ALA A 372 8.94 35.42 10.53
N LYS A 373 9.00 36.48 9.71
CA LYS A 373 8.60 37.84 10.11
C LYS A 373 7.11 38.11 9.95
N ARG A 374 6.51 37.68 8.83
CA ARG A 374 5.10 38.00 8.48
C ARG A 374 4.11 36.88 8.84
N GLY A 375 4.61 35.71 9.21
CA GLY A 375 3.82 34.48 9.28
C GLY A 375 3.51 33.89 7.90
N LEU A 376 3.00 32.66 7.89
CA LEU A 376 2.57 31.98 6.67
C LEU A 376 1.19 32.48 6.23
N ASN A 377 1.01 32.71 4.93
CA ASN A 377 -0.30 32.98 4.36
C ASN A 377 -1.11 31.66 4.21
N PRO A 378 -2.43 31.71 3.95
CA PRO A 378 -3.25 30.50 3.87
C PRO A 378 -2.79 29.46 2.83
N ALA A 379 -2.23 29.89 1.70
CA ALA A 379 -1.71 28.99 0.68
C ALA A 379 -0.41 28.32 1.14
N GLU A 380 0.47 29.06 1.81
CA GLU A 380 1.71 28.55 2.41
C GLU A 380 1.40 27.56 3.52
N ILE A 381 0.44 27.87 4.42
CA ILE A 381 -0.03 26.95 5.46
C ILE A 381 -0.50 25.64 4.83
N SER A 382 -1.33 25.70 3.79
CA SER A 382 -1.82 24.50 3.09
C SER A 382 -0.69 23.66 2.46
N ALA A 383 0.38 24.30 1.96
CA ALA A 383 1.54 23.61 1.42
C ALA A 383 2.37 22.96 2.52
N VAL A 384 2.64 23.67 3.62
CA VAL A 384 3.35 23.14 4.79
C VAL A 384 2.62 21.93 5.38
N GLU A 385 1.30 22.04 5.59
CA GLU A 385 0.47 20.93 6.09
C GLU A 385 0.48 19.71 5.15
N ALA A 386 0.49 19.94 3.83
CA ALA A 386 0.58 18.85 2.86
C ALA A 386 1.94 18.15 2.93
N ILE A 387 3.03 18.90 3.10
CA ILE A 387 4.37 18.34 3.30
C ILE A 387 4.45 17.56 4.62
N HIS A 388 3.95 18.11 5.73
CA HIS A 388 3.91 17.41 7.02
C HIS A 388 3.16 16.08 6.93
N ARG A 389 1.98 16.05 6.29
CA ARG A 389 1.23 14.80 6.05
C ARG A 389 2.00 13.81 5.19
N ALA A 390 2.78 14.28 4.21
CA ALA A 390 3.62 13.41 3.38
C ALA A 390 4.80 12.84 4.18
N VAL A 391 5.44 13.65 5.00
CA VAL A 391 6.54 13.25 5.91
C VAL A 391 6.06 12.28 6.98
N GLU A 392 4.88 12.53 7.56
CA GLU A 392 4.24 11.61 8.50
C GLU A 392 3.92 10.26 7.83
N PHE A 393 3.51 10.28 6.56
CA PHE A 393 3.28 9.05 5.81
C PHE A 393 4.56 8.25 5.56
N ASN A 394 5.64 8.89 5.08
CA ASN A 394 6.92 8.22 4.88
C ASN A 394 8.10 9.17 5.19
N PRO A 395 8.69 9.09 6.40
CA PRO A 395 9.71 10.04 6.86
C PRO A 395 11.08 9.85 6.19
N HIS A 396 11.26 8.81 5.37
CA HIS A 396 12.52 8.53 4.69
C HIS A 396 12.70 9.33 3.39
N VAL A 397 11.60 9.72 2.74
CA VAL A 397 11.61 10.42 1.45
C VAL A 397 12.38 11.74 1.45
N PRO A 398 12.26 12.64 2.46
CA PRO A 398 12.92 13.94 2.41
C PRO A 398 14.44 13.84 2.25
N LYS A 399 15.09 12.88 2.93
CA LYS A 399 16.54 12.69 2.83
C LYS A 399 16.99 12.32 1.42
N TYR A 400 16.19 11.57 0.67
CA TYR A 400 16.49 11.26 -0.73
C TYR A 400 16.17 12.44 -1.66
N LEU A 401 15.08 13.17 -1.42
CA LEU A 401 14.72 14.35 -2.23
C LEU A 401 15.71 15.50 -2.06
N LEU A 402 16.24 15.68 -0.86
CA LEU A 402 17.27 16.68 -0.53
C LEU A 402 18.69 16.19 -0.83
N GLU A 403 18.82 14.99 -1.37
CA GLU A 403 20.11 14.38 -1.73
C GLU A 403 21.07 14.23 -0.54
N GLU A 404 20.55 14.20 0.70
CA GLU A 404 21.29 13.85 1.91
C GLU A 404 21.63 12.35 1.95
N LYS A 405 20.88 11.53 1.21
CA LYS A 405 21.16 10.13 0.91
C LYS A 405 21.36 9.93 -0.60
N ALA A 406 22.32 9.10 -0.96
CA ALA A 406 22.54 8.71 -2.36
C ALA A 406 21.35 7.90 -2.90
N LEU A 407 20.92 8.22 -4.12
CA LEU A 407 19.95 7.41 -4.86
C LEU A 407 20.61 6.15 -5.40
N ILE A 408 19.99 5.01 -5.14
CA ILE A 408 20.33 3.70 -5.73
C ILE A 408 19.21 3.26 -6.68
N LEU A 409 19.43 2.17 -7.43
CA LEU A 409 18.35 1.56 -8.20
C LEU A 409 17.23 1.12 -7.23
N PRO A 410 15.97 1.44 -7.54
CA PRO A 410 14.87 1.07 -6.67
C PRO A 410 14.66 -0.45 -6.72
N PRO A 411 14.22 -1.10 -5.64
CA PRO A 411 13.94 -2.54 -5.66
C PRO A 411 12.69 -2.87 -6.50
N GLU A 412 12.53 -4.14 -6.86
CA GLU A 412 11.30 -4.65 -7.49
C GLU A 412 10.12 -4.66 -6.53
N HIS A 413 10.41 -4.77 -5.24
CA HIS A 413 9.42 -4.78 -4.19
C HIS A 413 9.74 -3.75 -3.11
N ILE A 414 8.72 -3.05 -2.64
CA ILE A 414 8.84 -1.96 -1.68
C ILE A 414 8.05 -2.28 -0.41
N LEU A 415 8.59 -1.86 0.72
CA LEU A 415 7.86 -1.79 1.98
C LEU A 415 7.16 -0.44 2.02
N LYS A 416 5.83 -0.44 2.11
CA LYS A 416 5.07 0.82 2.24
C LYS A 416 5.50 1.55 3.49
N ARG A 417 5.65 2.87 3.39
CA ARG A 417 6.17 3.78 4.42
C ARG A 417 7.62 3.56 4.83
N GLY A 418 8.27 2.56 4.23
CA GLY A 418 9.67 2.24 4.50
C GLY A 418 10.64 2.99 3.59
N ASP A 419 11.93 2.77 3.88
CA ASP A 419 13.05 3.35 3.13
C ASP A 419 13.07 2.88 1.65
N SER A 420 12.62 1.64 1.38
CA SER A 420 12.54 1.11 0.00
C SER A 420 11.46 1.79 -0.85
N GLU A 421 10.30 2.15 -0.28
CA GLU A 421 9.32 2.99 -0.98
C GLU A 421 9.88 4.41 -1.17
N ALA A 422 10.64 4.93 -0.20
CA ALA A 422 11.20 6.26 -0.28
C ALA A 422 12.23 6.43 -1.41
N VAL A 423 13.17 5.49 -1.52
CA VAL A 423 14.13 5.48 -2.65
C VAL A 423 13.40 5.27 -3.98
N ALA A 424 12.38 4.41 -4.04
CA ALA A 424 11.57 4.22 -5.24
C ALA A 424 10.86 5.49 -5.67
N TYR A 425 10.23 6.22 -4.74
CA TYR A 425 9.61 7.50 -5.03
C TYR A 425 10.63 8.52 -5.53
N ALA A 426 11.69 8.76 -4.77
CA ALA A 426 12.67 9.80 -5.06
C ALA A 426 13.43 9.54 -6.38
N PHE A 427 13.74 8.28 -6.70
CA PHE A 427 14.39 7.90 -7.96
C PHE A 427 13.63 8.40 -9.19
N PHE A 428 12.30 8.33 -9.19
CA PHE A 428 11.48 8.79 -10.32
C PHE A 428 11.01 10.25 -10.20
N HIS A 429 10.91 10.80 -8.99
CA HIS A 429 10.22 12.07 -8.74
C HIS A 429 11.12 13.23 -8.34
N LEU A 430 12.39 13.00 -7.95
CA LEU A 430 13.32 14.08 -7.58
C LEU A 430 13.41 15.18 -8.65
N GLN A 431 13.48 14.78 -9.92
CA GLN A 431 13.51 15.72 -11.04
C GLN A 431 12.29 16.65 -11.10
N TYR A 432 11.12 16.21 -10.64
CA TYR A 432 9.90 17.02 -10.62
C TYR A 432 9.91 18.01 -9.45
N TRP A 433 10.50 17.63 -8.32
CA TRP A 433 10.77 18.55 -7.21
C TRP A 433 11.79 19.62 -7.61
N LYS A 434 12.91 19.22 -8.25
CA LYS A 434 13.94 20.14 -8.74
C LYS A 434 13.43 21.12 -9.79
N ARG A 435 12.45 20.72 -10.60
CA ARG A 435 11.84 21.56 -11.64
C ARG A 435 11.09 22.76 -11.07
N ILE A 436 10.55 22.64 -9.85
CA ILE A 436 9.79 23.70 -9.20
C ILE A 436 10.74 24.47 -8.30
N GLU A 437 11.10 25.69 -8.73
CA GLU A 437 11.98 26.58 -7.97
C GLU A 437 11.42 26.80 -6.56
N GLY A 438 12.28 26.64 -5.55
CA GLY A 438 11.93 26.78 -4.14
C GLY A 438 11.21 25.58 -3.50
N ALA A 439 10.77 24.56 -4.26
CA ALA A 439 10.02 23.44 -3.68
C ALA A 439 10.86 22.60 -2.71
N LEU A 440 12.13 22.33 -3.05
CA LEU A 440 13.06 21.62 -2.17
C LEU A 440 13.45 22.47 -0.96
N THR A 441 13.57 23.79 -1.10
CA THR A 441 13.81 24.71 0.03
C THR A 441 12.63 24.69 1.00
N LEU A 442 11.40 24.78 0.47
CA LEU A 442 10.19 24.67 1.28
C LEU A 442 10.10 23.31 1.98
N LEU A 443 10.43 22.22 1.28
CA LEU A 443 10.53 20.90 1.89
C LEU A 443 11.55 20.92 3.04
N ASP A 444 12.77 21.42 2.81
CA ASP A 444 13.85 21.44 3.79
C ASP A 444 13.47 22.17 5.08
N CYS A 445 12.92 23.38 4.96
CA CYS A 445 12.49 24.17 6.11
C CYS A 445 11.40 23.47 6.92
N THR A 446 10.44 22.84 6.23
CA THR A 446 9.24 22.28 6.85
C THR A 446 9.46 20.93 7.51
N TRP A 447 10.27 20.03 6.92
CA TRP A 447 10.44 18.68 7.47
C TRP A 447 11.40 18.62 8.66
N LYS A 448 12.38 19.53 8.73
CA LYS A 448 13.30 19.66 9.88
C LYS A 448 12.67 20.34 11.09
N GLY A 449 11.48 20.93 10.94
CA GLY A 449 10.80 21.69 12.00
C GLY A 449 11.48 23.02 12.32
N SER A 450 12.05 23.67 11.30
CA SER A 450 12.76 24.96 11.43
C SER A 450 11.81 26.15 11.42
#